data_AF-A0A536TB07-F1
#
_entry.id   AF-A0A536TB07-F1
#
_cell.length_a   1.000
_cell.length_b   1.000
_cell.length_c   1.000
_cell.angle_alpha   90.00
_cell.angle_beta   90.00
_cell.angle_gamma   90.00
#
_symmetry.space_group_name_H-M   'P 1'
#
loop_
_entity.id
_entity.type
_entity.pdbx_description
1 polymer ?
#
loop_
_entity_poly.entity_id
_entity_poly.type
_entity_poly.pdbx_seq_one_letter_code
_entity_poly.pdbx_strand_id
1 'polypeptide(L)'
;MSDGEPLLRRVPADMLRAFTASVFRAAGSSDGEARIVSDHLVDANLVGHDSHGVIRVSKYVDWHARGWVLANRHAVVVREALCHALIDGQFGYGQVIGGEAMDLAAAKAKRTGLCALAIRNAGHLGRIGAWAERLADAGLASVHFVNTSGFGLLVAPFGGTDRRLSANPIAAGAPGAAGAPIVLDISTSAIAEGKIQVAQNRNELLPEGCMVDSEGRPTRDPRVFYGPPEGALLPFGGHKGYGLSFFCEILAGALTGGGSTHPQNATASRLVNNMTSVVFDPATFSGVEAFTDDLARLASWVKTSRPAVAGGEVLLPGEPERRTRAQRLVDGIPLDSATRRQMRENPVRSRLLGGGSAFGMMAFEFFTPGLATILAEAGAEFVLLDMEHSGAGIDIIKAQIAFAHGAGIVPMVRVTSCAYHLIAPVLDAGALGIMAPMVETRGQAEELVAACRYRPQGRRGLAFGVAHDRYAGGPARVKMDAANEAILTIALIESAPGVDNAADILATPGLDLGWLGHYDLSDSLGCAADFENPRYRDAERRLLAAAAASGKPLGWLVATGEAARAALARGIRCICIGHEVAVFRNALAREFADARKEGPGPG
;
A
#
# COMPACT_ATOMS: atom_id res chain seq x y z
N MET A 1 -32.42 -7.71 14.75
CA MET A 1 -31.20 -8.09 15.48
C MET A 1 -30.04 -8.00 14.49
N SER A 2 -29.23 -6.96 14.67
CA SER A 2 -28.04 -6.50 13.93
C SER A 2 -27.83 -6.94 12.47
N ASP A 3 -28.14 -6.03 11.55
CA ASP A 3 -27.72 -6.07 10.15
C ASP A 3 -26.19 -5.92 10.03
N GLY A 4 -25.55 -7.00 9.56
CA GLY A 4 -24.47 -7.02 8.57
C GLY A 4 -23.41 -5.91 8.50
N GLU A 5 -22.76 -5.51 9.61
CA GLU A 5 -21.48 -4.79 9.48
C GLU A 5 -20.41 -5.74 8.91
N PRO A 6 -19.71 -5.38 7.80
CA PRO A 6 -18.55 -6.15 7.35
C PRO A 6 -17.48 -6.06 8.45
N LEU A 7 -17.14 -7.20 9.06
CA LEU A 7 -16.17 -7.31 10.16
C LEU A 7 -14.86 -6.54 9.84
N LEU A 8 -14.73 -5.32 10.34
CA LEU A 8 -13.51 -4.52 10.28
C LEU A 8 -12.43 -5.24 11.07
N ARG A 9 -11.37 -5.72 10.40
CA ARG A 9 -10.26 -6.39 11.09
C ARG A 9 -9.33 -5.33 11.65
N ARG A 10 -9.00 -5.48 12.92
CA ARG A 10 -8.05 -4.63 13.62
C ARG A 10 -6.63 -5.14 13.45
N VAL A 11 -5.69 -4.24 13.17
CA VAL A 11 -4.27 -4.54 12.98
C VAL A 11 -3.44 -3.71 13.96
N PRO A 12 -2.46 -4.30 14.68
CA PRO A 12 -1.57 -3.54 15.55
C PRO A 12 -0.80 -2.46 14.79
N ALA A 13 -0.64 -1.29 15.41
CA ALA A 13 -0.01 -0.13 14.77
C ALA A 13 1.44 -0.41 14.32
N ASP A 14 2.24 -1.08 15.15
CA ASP A 14 3.65 -1.36 14.83
C ASP A 14 3.80 -2.30 13.64
N MET A 15 2.93 -3.31 13.55
CA MET A 15 2.87 -4.19 12.38
C MET A 15 2.52 -3.41 11.12
N LEU A 16 1.56 -2.48 11.24
CA LEU A 16 1.12 -1.65 10.14
C LEU A 16 2.22 -0.68 9.67
N ARG A 17 3.01 -0.12 10.61
CA ARG A 17 4.18 0.70 10.31
C ARG A 17 5.26 -0.09 9.60
N ALA A 18 5.62 -1.25 10.13
CA ALA A 18 6.65 -2.10 9.54
C ALA A 18 6.31 -2.49 8.09
N PHE A 19 5.07 -2.91 7.85
CA PHE A 19 4.57 -3.24 6.51
C PHE A 19 4.56 -2.02 5.58
N THR A 20 4.01 -0.90 6.04
CA THR A 20 3.90 0.31 5.20
C THR A 20 5.29 0.82 4.83
N ALA A 21 6.24 0.84 5.77
CA ALA A 21 7.63 1.20 5.51
C ALA A 21 8.29 0.23 4.52
N SER A 22 8.04 -1.09 4.59
CA SER A 22 8.61 -2.02 3.61
C SER A 22 8.11 -1.78 2.19
N VAL A 23 6.84 -1.39 2.03
CA VAL A 23 6.27 -1.04 0.72
C VAL A 23 6.97 0.19 0.12
N PHE A 24 7.16 1.25 0.90
CA PHE A 24 7.86 2.45 0.39
C PHE A 24 9.33 2.19 0.10
N ARG A 25 10.03 1.36 0.89
CA ARG A 25 11.39 0.91 0.57
C ARG A 25 11.45 0.18 -0.78
N ALA A 26 10.55 -0.79 -0.97
CA ALA A 26 10.44 -1.53 -2.23
C ALA A 26 10.07 -0.62 -3.41
N ALA A 27 9.34 0.47 -3.17
CA ALA A 27 9.00 1.47 -4.18
C ALA A 27 10.15 2.45 -4.48
N GLY A 28 11.26 2.44 -3.73
CA GLY A 28 12.45 3.26 -4.00
C GLY A 28 12.78 4.33 -2.95
N SER A 29 12.02 4.44 -1.86
CA SER A 29 12.36 5.33 -0.74
C SER A 29 13.51 4.76 0.10
N SER A 30 14.37 5.65 0.59
CA SER A 30 15.35 5.32 1.63
C SER A 30 14.67 4.88 2.92
N ASP A 31 15.40 4.17 3.78
CA ASP A 31 14.89 3.70 5.08
C ASP A 31 14.30 4.83 5.95
N GLY A 32 14.95 6.00 5.95
CA GLY A 32 14.49 7.16 6.71
C GLY A 32 13.17 7.72 6.18
N GLU A 33 13.10 7.97 4.87
CA GLU A 33 11.87 8.44 4.22
C GLU A 33 10.72 7.44 4.38
N ALA A 34 10.97 6.15 4.16
CA ALA A 34 9.97 5.11 4.27
C ALA A 34 9.37 5.02 5.68
N ARG A 35 10.19 5.22 6.73
CA ARG A 35 9.72 5.31 8.12
C ARG A 35 8.85 6.55 8.34
N ILE A 36 9.31 7.73 7.92
CA ILE A 36 8.57 9.00 8.07
C ILE A 36 7.19 8.92 7.39
N VAL A 37 7.14 8.46 6.15
CA VAL A 37 5.88 8.34 5.39
C VAL A 37 4.96 7.33 6.07
N SER A 38 5.48 6.15 6.39
CA SER A 38 4.74 5.10 7.10
C SER A 38 4.17 5.59 8.42
N ASP A 39 4.98 6.27 9.22
CA ASP A 39 4.58 6.73 10.54
C ASP A 39 3.43 7.71 10.44
N HIS A 40 3.55 8.69 9.56
CA HIS A 40 2.51 9.68 9.34
C HIS A 40 1.18 9.06 8.88
N LEU A 41 1.22 8.04 8.01
CA LEU A 41 0.00 7.36 7.55
C LEU A 41 -0.64 6.55 8.69
N VAL A 42 0.17 5.79 9.45
CA VAL A 42 -0.35 5.00 10.57
C VAL A 42 -0.85 5.90 11.70
N ASP A 43 -0.21 7.02 11.97
CA ASP A 43 -0.67 7.99 12.96
C ASP A 43 -2.01 8.62 12.56
N ALA A 44 -2.23 8.92 11.27
CA ALA A 44 -3.53 9.35 10.77
C ALA A 44 -4.62 8.29 11.02
N ASN A 45 -4.32 7.01 10.82
CA ASN A 45 -5.24 5.95 11.21
C ASN A 45 -5.45 5.88 12.73
N LEU A 46 -4.40 6.04 13.55
CA LEU A 46 -4.55 5.98 15.00
C LEU A 46 -5.52 7.03 15.53
N VAL A 47 -5.52 8.24 14.96
CA VAL A 47 -6.45 9.30 15.36
C VAL A 47 -7.83 9.23 14.68
N GLY A 48 -8.10 8.21 13.85
CA GLY A 48 -9.39 8.03 13.19
C GLY A 48 -9.58 8.77 11.87
N HIS A 49 -8.52 9.40 11.34
CA HIS A 49 -8.50 10.07 10.05
C HIS A 49 -8.09 9.10 8.93
N ASP A 50 -8.87 8.02 8.79
CA ASP A 50 -8.53 6.87 7.95
C ASP A 50 -8.31 7.22 6.46
N SER A 51 -8.98 8.27 5.97
CA SER A 51 -8.84 8.78 4.59
C SER A 51 -7.45 9.36 4.28
N HIS A 52 -6.62 9.63 5.30
CA HIS A 52 -5.24 10.10 5.16
C HIS A 52 -4.23 9.08 5.70
N GLY A 53 -4.69 7.88 6.06
CA GLY A 53 -3.84 6.80 6.55
C GLY A 53 -3.42 5.81 5.47
N VAL A 54 -3.23 4.55 5.84
CA VAL A 54 -2.65 3.50 4.96
C VAL A 54 -3.44 3.22 3.69
N ILE A 55 -4.69 3.65 3.58
CA ILE A 55 -5.46 3.65 2.33
C ILE A 55 -4.77 4.44 1.20
N ARG A 56 -3.84 5.35 1.55
CA ARG A 56 -3.08 6.15 0.60
C ARG A 56 -1.83 5.46 0.05
N VAL A 57 -1.41 4.33 0.62
CA VAL A 57 -0.18 3.63 0.22
C VAL A 57 -0.17 3.30 -1.27
N SER A 58 -1.23 2.67 -1.78
CA SER A 58 -1.37 2.33 -3.20
C SER A 58 -1.31 3.57 -4.10
N LYS A 59 -2.08 4.61 -3.77
CA LYS A 59 -2.06 5.89 -4.51
C LYS A 59 -0.68 6.53 -4.53
N TYR A 60 0.04 6.51 -3.42
CA TYR A 60 1.37 7.10 -3.31
C TYR A 60 2.41 6.33 -4.13
N VAL A 61 2.34 5.01 -4.13
CA VAL A 61 3.18 4.15 -5.00
C VAL A 61 2.86 4.41 -6.47
N ASP A 62 1.58 4.51 -6.84
CA ASP A 62 1.17 4.82 -8.21
C ASP A 62 1.64 6.22 -8.66
N TRP A 63 1.51 7.22 -7.80
CA TRP A 63 2.00 8.57 -8.08
C TRP A 63 3.53 8.61 -8.19
N HIS A 64 4.23 7.80 -7.39
CA HIS A 64 5.67 7.68 -7.48
C HIS A 64 6.09 7.06 -8.82
N ALA A 65 5.46 5.95 -9.21
CA ALA A 65 5.70 5.29 -10.49
C ALA A 65 5.42 6.20 -11.70
N ARG A 66 4.48 7.14 -11.58
CA ARG A 66 4.16 8.15 -12.61
C ARG A 66 5.06 9.38 -12.57
N GLY A 67 5.99 9.49 -11.63
CA GLY A 67 6.84 10.67 -11.43
C GLY A 67 6.09 11.91 -10.93
N TRP A 68 4.92 11.71 -10.31
CA TRP A 68 4.09 12.79 -9.77
C TRP A 68 4.55 13.21 -8.37
N VAL A 69 4.97 12.24 -7.56
CA VAL A 69 5.71 12.44 -6.30
C VAL A 69 7.08 11.78 -6.42
N LEU A 70 8.11 12.43 -5.89
CA LEU A 70 9.50 12.01 -6.07
C LEU A 70 10.06 11.52 -4.73
N ALA A 71 10.49 10.27 -4.68
CA ALA A 71 11.16 9.70 -3.51
C ALA A 71 12.52 10.38 -3.28
N ASN A 72 12.95 10.39 -2.02
CA ASN A 72 14.25 10.89 -1.54
C ASN A 72 14.47 12.38 -1.89
N ARG A 73 13.43 13.20 -1.70
CA ARG A 73 13.49 14.65 -1.84
C ARG A 73 13.30 15.33 -0.49
N HIS A 74 14.02 16.43 -0.32
CA HIS A 74 14.06 17.23 0.89
C HIS A 74 13.65 18.67 0.58
N ALA A 75 13.17 19.38 1.60
CA ALA A 75 12.81 20.78 1.51
C ALA A 75 14.03 21.65 1.16
N VAL A 76 13.87 22.53 0.17
CA VAL A 76 14.89 23.51 -0.22
C VAL A 76 14.44 24.89 0.22
N VAL A 77 15.23 25.56 1.04
CA VAL A 77 14.96 26.96 1.44
C VAL A 77 15.22 27.87 0.25
N VAL A 78 14.16 28.49 -0.27
CA VAL A 78 14.22 29.43 -1.41
C VAL A 78 14.48 30.85 -0.93
N ARG A 79 13.86 31.22 0.19
CA ARG A 79 14.05 32.53 0.82
C ARG A 79 14.00 32.37 2.33
N GLU A 80 14.92 33.05 2.99
CA GLU A 80 14.97 33.07 4.45
C GLU A 80 15.13 34.49 4.97
N ALA A 81 14.34 34.83 5.97
CA ALA A 81 14.45 36.05 6.75
C ALA A 81 14.38 35.71 8.25
N LEU A 82 14.39 36.74 9.09
CA LEU A 82 14.40 36.59 10.55
C LEU A 82 13.19 35.78 11.04
N CYS A 83 11.97 36.23 10.71
CA CYS A 83 10.70 35.66 11.16
C CYS A 83 9.87 35.00 10.04
N HIS A 84 10.45 34.75 8.86
CA HIS A 84 9.76 34.02 7.80
C HIS A 84 10.72 33.24 6.90
N ALA A 85 10.20 32.21 6.24
CA ALA A 85 10.91 31.51 5.16
C ALA A 85 9.92 30.94 4.13
N LEU A 86 10.39 30.85 2.88
CA LEU A 86 9.75 30.15 1.79
C LEU A 86 10.60 28.92 1.45
N ILE A 87 9.97 27.75 1.45
CA ILE A 87 10.60 26.48 1.06
C ILE A 87 9.91 25.89 -0.17
N ASP A 88 10.69 25.22 -1.00
CA ASP A 88 10.22 24.42 -2.12
C ASP A 88 10.33 22.94 -1.76
N GLY A 89 9.21 22.22 -1.86
CA GLY A 89 9.10 20.80 -1.52
C GLY A 89 9.61 19.86 -2.60
N GLN A 90 10.01 20.37 -3.77
CA GLN A 90 10.62 19.57 -4.85
C GLN A 90 9.79 18.35 -5.29
N PHE A 91 8.46 18.43 -5.11
CA PHE A 91 7.50 17.34 -5.32
C PHE A 91 7.81 16.09 -4.49
N GLY A 92 8.54 16.23 -3.39
CA GLY A 92 8.83 15.16 -2.44
C GLY A 92 7.60 14.68 -1.68
N TYR A 93 7.72 13.56 -0.97
CA TYR A 93 6.68 13.11 -0.05
C TYR A 93 6.35 14.20 0.96
N GLY A 94 5.09 14.64 1.00
CA GLY A 94 4.66 15.74 1.87
C GLY A 94 4.90 15.45 3.36
N GLN A 95 4.98 14.17 3.73
CA GLN A 95 5.30 13.74 5.10
C GLN A 95 6.75 14.12 5.50
N VAL A 96 7.70 14.03 4.56
CA VAL A 96 9.09 14.46 4.76
C VAL A 96 9.16 15.98 4.76
N ILE A 97 8.64 16.59 3.69
CA ILE A 97 8.70 18.04 3.49
C ILE A 97 8.02 18.78 4.65
N GLY A 98 6.82 18.34 5.07
CA GLY A 98 6.10 18.91 6.20
C GLY A 98 6.87 18.81 7.51
N GLY A 99 7.53 17.69 7.78
CA GLY A 99 8.34 17.52 8.98
C GLY A 99 9.51 18.50 9.05
N GLU A 100 10.29 18.58 7.98
CA GLU A 100 11.44 19.50 7.86
C GLU A 100 11.01 20.97 7.94
N ALA A 101 9.88 21.28 7.30
CA ALA A 101 9.26 22.59 7.36
C ALA A 101 8.91 23.00 8.79
N MET A 102 8.22 22.13 9.53
CA MET A 102 7.79 22.43 10.90
C MET A 102 8.97 22.57 11.86
N ASP A 103 10.04 21.80 11.67
CA ASP A 103 11.27 21.94 12.46
C ASP A 103 11.92 23.31 12.25
N LEU A 104 12.00 23.77 11.00
CA LEU A 104 12.49 25.11 10.68
C LEU A 104 11.61 26.20 11.29
N ALA A 105 10.29 26.07 11.18
CA ALA A 105 9.35 27.04 11.75
C ALA A 105 9.44 27.09 13.28
N ALA A 106 9.56 25.93 13.94
CA ALA A 106 9.70 25.85 15.40
C ALA A 106 10.98 26.54 15.87
N ALA A 107 12.11 26.26 15.22
CA ALA A 107 13.39 26.89 15.55
C ALA A 107 13.35 28.42 15.37
N LYS A 108 12.70 28.91 14.31
CA LYS A 108 12.53 30.35 14.07
C LYS A 108 11.59 31.01 15.07
N ALA A 109 10.44 30.39 15.36
CA ALA A 109 9.48 30.91 16.32
C ALA A 109 10.10 31.04 17.71
N LYS A 110 10.82 30.02 18.19
CA LYS A 110 11.53 30.06 19.49
C LYS A 110 12.60 31.16 19.57
N ARG A 111 13.19 31.54 18.44
CA ARG A 111 14.20 32.61 18.38
C ARG A 111 13.61 34.01 18.30
N THR A 112 12.41 34.16 17.74
CA THR A 112 11.90 35.47 17.29
C THR A 112 10.50 35.79 17.82
N GLY A 113 9.87 34.85 18.51
CA GLY A 113 8.47 34.92 18.96
C GLY A 113 7.43 34.54 17.92
N LEU A 114 7.77 34.65 16.63
CA LEU A 114 6.84 34.46 15.51
C LEU A 114 7.55 33.93 14.27
N CYS A 115 6.98 32.91 13.61
CA CYS A 115 7.43 32.46 12.29
C CYS A 115 6.27 32.33 11.30
N ALA A 116 6.37 32.99 10.14
CA ALA A 116 5.55 32.68 8.97
C ALA A 116 6.33 31.79 8.00
N LEU A 117 5.92 30.53 7.85
CA LEU A 117 6.56 29.57 6.95
C LEU A 117 5.65 29.23 5.77
N ALA A 118 6.16 29.42 4.56
CA ALA A 118 5.50 29.06 3.32
C ALA A 118 6.16 27.83 2.68
N ILE A 119 5.36 26.85 2.27
CA ILE A 119 5.73 25.65 1.51
C ILE A 119 5.06 25.74 0.16
N ARG A 120 5.82 25.55 -0.92
CA ARG A 120 5.27 25.29 -2.26
C ARG A 120 5.74 23.95 -2.82
N ASN A 121 5.01 23.40 -3.78
CA ASN A 121 5.43 22.21 -4.55
C ASN A 121 5.72 20.97 -3.68
N ALA A 122 4.99 20.76 -2.59
CA ALA A 122 5.06 19.49 -1.86
C ALA A 122 4.12 18.46 -2.49
N GLY A 123 4.45 17.18 -2.40
CA GLY A 123 3.45 16.13 -2.56
C GLY A 123 2.37 16.22 -1.48
N HIS A 124 1.45 15.26 -1.45
CA HIS A 124 0.35 15.29 -0.48
C HIS A 124 0.85 15.34 0.98
N LEU A 125 0.48 16.39 1.71
CA LEU A 125 0.91 16.63 3.10
C LEU A 125 0.23 15.71 4.13
N GLY A 126 -0.73 14.89 3.72
CA GLY A 126 -1.45 14.01 4.63
C GLY A 126 -2.41 14.77 5.55
N ARG A 127 -2.57 14.29 6.79
CA ARG A 127 -3.38 14.96 7.82
C ARG A 127 -2.67 16.21 8.35
N ILE A 128 -3.23 17.39 8.13
CA ILE A 128 -2.60 18.67 8.48
C ILE A 128 -2.53 18.88 10.00
N GLY A 129 -3.49 18.35 10.77
CA GLY A 129 -3.45 18.40 12.23
C GLY A 129 -2.17 17.78 12.84
N ALA A 130 -1.48 16.88 12.13
CA ALA A 130 -0.20 16.33 12.59
C ALA A 130 0.91 17.40 12.69
N TRP A 131 0.87 18.40 11.81
CA TRP A 131 1.82 19.52 11.82
C TRP A 131 1.53 20.48 12.98
N ALA A 132 0.25 20.72 13.26
CA ALA A 132 -0.20 21.50 14.41
C ALA A 132 0.17 20.82 15.73
N GLU A 133 0.01 19.49 15.82
CA GLU A 133 0.42 18.67 16.97
C GLU A 133 1.93 18.74 17.20
N ARG A 134 2.74 18.55 16.15
CA ARG A 134 4.22 18.64 16.26
C ARG A 134 4.68 19.98 16.84
N LEU A 135 4.04 21.08 16.43
CA LEU A 135 4.35 22.41 16.96
C LEU A 135 3.85 22.61 18.39
N ALA A 136 2.64 22.11 18.71
CA ALA A 136 2.09 22.17 20.05
C ALA A 136 2.93 21.36 21.05
N ASP A 137 3.42 20.18 20.66
CA ASP A 137 4.35 19.35 21.44
C ASP A 137 5.69 20.07 21.67
N ALA A 138 6.08 20.96 20.75
CA ALA A 138 7.25 21.82 20.90
C ALA A 138 7.00 23.08 21.76
N GLY A 139 5.79 23.24 22.31
CA GLY A 139 5.38 24.39 23.13
C GLY A 139 4.86 25.59 22.34
N LEU A 140 4.53 25.42 21.06
CA LEU A 140 4.20 26.52 20.15
C LEU A 140 2.74 26.47 19.68
N ALA A 141 2.11 27.63 19.56
CA ALA A 141 0.80 27.75 18.93
C ALA A 141 0.93 27.95 17.41
N SER A 142 -0.02 27.49 16.63
CA SER A 142 0.07 27.52 15.17
C SER A 142 -1.27 27.54 14.44
N VAL A 143 -1.27 28.08 13.23
CA VAL A 143 -2.36 27.98 12.24
C VAL A 143 -1.79 27.70 10.87
N HIS A 144 -2.47 26.84 10.11
CA HIS A 144 -2.05 26.31 8.82
C HIS A 144 -3.16 26.48 7.79
N PHE A 145 -2.80 27.00 6.62
CA PHE A 145 -3.68 27.11 5.45
C PHE A 145 -3.08 26.28 4.32
N VAL A 146 -3.88 25.43 3.70
CA VAL A 146 -3.42 24.50 2.66
C VAL A 146 -4.33 24.57 1.44
N ASN A 147 -3.74 24.56 0.25
CA ASN A 147 -4.48 24.39 -0.99
C ASN A 147 -3.90 23.23 -1.81
N THR A 148 -4.60 22.94 -2.90
CA THR A 148 -4.07 22.12 -4.00
C THR A 148 -4.01 22.99 -5.25
N SER A 149 -2.94 22.91 -6.04
CA SER A 149 -2.71 23.87 -7.13
C SER A 149 -3.59 23.70 -8.39
N GLY A 150 -4.34 22.59 -8.50
CA GLY A 150 -5.23 22.38 -9.66
C GLY A 150 -5.78 20.96 -9.85
N PHE A 151 -5.19 19.95 -9.20
CA PHE A 151 -5.75 18.60 -9.15
C PHE A 151 -6.80 18.47 -8.03
N GLY A 152 -7.81 17.61 -8.20
CA GLY A 152 -8.81 17.39 -7.15
C GLY A 152 -9.68 18.61 -6.87
N LEU A 153 -10.29 19.15 -7.94
CA LEU A 153 -11.38 20.11 -7.84
C LEU A 153 -12.62 19.36 -7.37
N LEU A 154 -13.14 19.70 -6.19
CA LEU A 154 -14.24 18.93 -5.58
C LEU A 154 -15.40 19.81 -5.14
N VAL A 155 -15.15 21.10 -4.89
CA VAL A 155 -16.06 22.00 -4.16
C VAL A 155 -16.54 23.12 -5.08
N ALA A 156 -17.84 23.41 -5.03
CA ALA A 156 -18.45 24.56 -5.67
C ALA A 156 -18.29 25.82 -4.80
N PRO A 157 -18.03 27.01 -5.39
CA PRO A 157 -18.04 28.25 -4.65
C PRO A 157 -19.46 28.56 -4.16
N PHE A 158 -19.60 29.36 -3.09
CA PHE A 158 -20.93 29.73 -2.62
C PHE A 158 -21.71 30.48 -3.72
N GLY A 159 -22.90 29.98 -4.07
CA GLY A 159 -23.71 30.49 -5.18
C GLY A 159 -23.39 29.86 -6.54
N GLY A 160 -22.36 29.03 -6.65
CA GLY A 160 -22.06 28.21 -7.82
C GLY A 160 -22.54 26.77 -7.68
N THR A 161 -22.49 26.04 -8.79
CA THR A 161 -22.97 24.64 -8.87
C THR A 161 -21.88 23.67 -9.33
N ASP A 162 -20.77 24.18 -9.84
CA ASP A 162 -19.70 23.39 -10.43
C ASP A 162 -18.38 23.50 -9.67
N ARG A 163 -17.56 22.46 -9.81
CA ARG A 163 -16.27 22.32 -9.11
C ARG A 163 -15.32 23.45 -9.52
N ARG A 164 -14.85 24.22 -8.53
CA ARG A 164 -13.84 25.28 -8.72
C ARG A 164 -12.75 25.29 -7.68
N LEU A 165 -13.00 24.71 -6.51
CA LEU A 165 -12.07 24.69 -5.38
C LEU A 165 -11.78 23.25 -4.94
N SER A 166 -10.65 23.06 -4.30
CA SER A 166 -10.32 21.82 -3.60
C SER A 166 -10.91 21.83 -2.17
N ALA A 167 -10.67 20.76 -1.41
CA ALA A 167 -11.14 20.65 -0.02
C ALA A 167 -10.49 21.68 0.94
N ASN A 168 -9.32 22.21 0.57
CA ASN A 168 -8.60 23.31 1.23
C ASN A 168 -8.69 23.29 2.76
N PRO A 169 -7.92 22.41 3.42
CA PRO A 169 -7.99 22.26 4.86
C PRO A 169 -7.34 23.42 5.62
N ILE A 170 -7.88 23.68 6.81
CA ILE A 170 -7.31 24.59 7.81
C ILE A 170 -7.07 23.77 9.08
N ALA A 171 -5.88 23.89 9.63
CA ALA A 171 -5.55 23.33 10.93
C ALA A 171 -4.99 24.39 11.87
N ALA A 172 -5.19 24.21 13.16
CA ALA A 172 -4.58 25.05 14.19
C ALA A 172 -4.29 24.20 15.42
N GLY A 173 -3.23 24.56 16.14
CA GLY A 173 -2.78 23.83 17.33
C GLY A 173 -2.25 24.76 18.40
N ALA A 174 -2.41 24.37 19.66
CA ALA A 174 -1.75 25.01 20.78
C ALA A 174 -1.40 23.97 21.86
N PRO A 175 -0.34 24.21 22.66
CA PRO A 175 -0.09 23.43 23.86
C PRO A 175 -1.33 23.49 24.76
N GLY A 176 -1.81 22.34 25.23
CA GLY A 176 -2.93 22.28 26.15
C GLY A 176 -2.53 21.77 27.53
N ALA A 177 -3.51 21.78 28.44
CA ALA A 177 -3.30 21.35 29.83
C ALA A 177 -2.77 19.92 29.92
N ALA A 178 -1.88 19.68 30.88
CA ALA A 178 -1.22 18.38 31.10
C ALA A 178 -0.51 17.80 29.86
N GLY A 179 -0.08 18.67 28.92
CA GLY A 179 0.66 18.29 27.72
C GLY A 179 -0.21 17.78 26.57
N ALA A 180 -1.54 17.77 26.69
CA ALA A 180 -2.43 17.33 25.61
C ALA A 180 -2.77 18.50 24.67
N PRO A 181 -2.37 18.48 23.38
CA PRO A 181 -2.56 19.62 22.49
C PRO A 181 -4.04 19.86 22.18
N ILE A 182 -4.44 21.13 22.06
CA ILE A 182 -5.76 21.51 21.53
C ILE A 182 -5.60 21.67 20.02
N VAL A 183 -6.35 20.89 19.23
CA VAL A 183 -6.16 20.82 17.78
C VAL A 183 -7.47 21.00 17.05
N LEU A 184 -7.49 21.94 16.11
CA LEU A 184 -8.51 22.05 15.07
C LEU A 184 -7.89 21.48 13.78
N ASP A 185 -8.60 20.58 13.10
CA ASP A 185 -8.20 20.07 11.78
C ASP A 185 -9.48 19.84 10.95
N ILE A 186 -9.74 20.73 10.01
CA ILE A 186 -11.01 20.77 9.26
C ILE A 186 -10.78 20.95 7.77
N SER A 187 -11.69 20.38 6.97
CA SER A 187 -11.89 20.74 5.57
C SER A 187 -12.73 22.01 5.46
N THR A 188 -12.54 22.82 4.42
CA THR A 188 -13.46 23.93 4.12
C THR A 188 -14.74 23.49 3.39
N SER A 189 -14.80 22.23 2.97
CA SER A 189 -16.02 21.56 2.50
C SER A 189 -16.91 21.08 3.64
N ALA A 190 -18.23 21.00 3.39
CA ALA A 190 -19.23 20.51 4.34
C ALA A 190 -18.99 19.05 4.76
N ILE A 191 -18.38 18.25 3.88
CA ILE A 191 -17.97 16.89 4.17
C ILE A 191 -16.68 16.55 3.40
N ALA A 192 -15.85 15.65 3.95
CA ALA A 192 -14.66 15.16 3.27
C ALA A 192 -15.01 14.14 2.17
N GLU A 193 -14.29 14.18 1.04
CA GLU A 193 -14.44 13.22 -0.08
C GLU A 193 -14.44 11.77 0.38
N GLY A 194 -13.53 11.40 1.30
CA GLY A 194 -13.46 10.04 1.82
C GLY A 194 -14.75 9.57 2.51
N LYS A 195 -15.50 10.47 3.16
CA LYS A 195 -16.81 10.13 3.75
C LYS A 195 -17.88 9.90 2.68
N ILE A 196 -17.77 10.56 1.52
CA ILE A 196 -18.63 10.29 0.35
C ILE A 196 -18.37 8.88 -0.17
N GLN A 197 -17.10 8.51 -0.31
CA GLN A 197 -16.72 7.17 -0.76
C GLN A 197 -17.19 6.08 0.21
N VAL A 198 -17.08 6.32 1.52
CA VAL A 198 -17.63 5.41 2.54
C VAL A 198 -19.15 5.28 2.43
N ALA A 199 -19.88 6.39 2.32
CA ALA A 199 -21.34 6.36 2.16
C ALA A 199 -21.77 5.62 0.89
N GLN A 200 -21.07 5.85 -0.24
CA GLN A 200 -21.30 5.11 -1.48
C GLN A 200 -21.09 3.61 -1.31
N ASN A 201 -19.98 3.20 -0.69
CA ASN A 201 -19.68 1.79 -0.45
C ASN A 201 -20.70 1.11 0.47
N ARG A 202 -21.36 1.87 1.35
CA ARG A 202 -22.40 1.40 2.28
C ARG A 202 -23.82 1.54 1.72
N ASN A 203 -23.99 2.11 0.52
CA ASN A 203 -25.30 2.49 -0.03
C ASN A 203 -26.11 3.40 0.93
N GLU A 204 -25.42 4.30 1.64
CA GLU A 204 -26.02 5.25 2.59
C GLU A 204 -26.13 6.65 1.98
N LEU A 205 -27.13 7.42 2.42
CA LEU A 205 -27.29 8.83 2.04
C LEU A 205 -26.37 9.73 2.89
N LEU A 206 -25.81 10.77 2.26
CA LEU A 206 -25.06 11.82 2.94
C LEU A 206 -25.96 12.68 3.84
N PRO A 207 -25.41 13.43 4.81
CA PRO A 207 -26.16 14.49 5.49
C PRO A 207 -26.67 15.56 4.52
N GLU A 208 -27.73 16.25 4.90
CA GLU A 208 -28.26 17.38 4.12
C GLU A 208 -27.23 18.51 3.98
N GLY A 209 -27.29 19.25 2.86
CA GLY A 209 -26.45 20.41 2.61
C GLY A 209 -24.97 20.10 2.29
N CYS A 210 -24.63 18.84 2.01
CA CYS A 210 -23.25 18.45 1.74
C CYS A 210 -22.82 18.62 0.27
N MET A 211 -23.73 18.45 -0.68
CA MET A 211 -23.41 18.45 -2.11
C MET A 211 -24.59 18.82 -3.01
N VAL A 212 -24.29 19.09 -4.27
CA VAL A 212 -25.22 19.30 -5.38
C VAL A 212 -24.93 18.34 -6.53
N ASP A 213 -25.93 18.05 -7.35
CA ASP A 213 -25.76 17.36 -8.63
C ASP A 213 -25.17 18.28 -9.71
N SER A 214 -24.98 17.74 -10.92
CA SER A 214 -24.49 18.46 -12.10
C SER A 214 -25.37 19.63 -12.54
N GLU A 215 -26.65 19.63 -12.18
CA GLU A 215 -27.59 20.73 -12.46
C GLU A 215 -27.69 21.72 -11.29
N GLY A 216 -26.91 21.53 -10.22
CA GLY A 216 -26.90 22.39 -9.05
C GLY A 216 -28.02 22.12 -8.05
N ARG A 217 -28.76 21.02 -8.20
CA ARG A 217 -29.84 20.66 -7.26
C ARG A 217 -29.23 19.96 -6.04
N PRO A 218 -29.65 20.31 -4.81
CA PRO A 218 -29.19 19.63 -3.60
C PRO A 218 -29.44 18.12 -3.68
N THR A 219 -28.43 17.32 -3.37
CA THR A 219 -28.54 15.86 -3.34
C THR A 219 -27.82 15.27 -2.13
N ARG A 220 -28.29 14.09 -1.72
CA ARG A 220 -27.69 13.28 -0.66
C ARG A 220 -27.13 11.96 -1.19
N ASP A 221 -27.30 11.69 -2.49
CA ASP A 221 -26.83 10.46 -3.11
C ASP A 221 -25.33 10.56 -3.43
N PRO A 222 -24.46 9.80 -2.75
CA PRO A 222 -23.02 9.89 -2.96
C PRO A 222 -22.59 9.42 -4.35
N ARG A 223 -23.42 8.67 -5.09
CA ARG A 223 -23.09 8.19 -6.44
C ARG A 223 -23.00 9.33 -7.46
N VAL A 224 -23.78 10.39 -7.25
CA VAL A 224 -23.78 11.58 -8.11
C VAL A 224 -22.43 12.32 -8.08
N PHE A 225 -21.68 12.17 -6.98
CA PHE A 225 -20.38 12.82 -6.86
C PHE A 225 -19.34 12.24 -7.85
N TYR A 226 -19.43 10.96 -8.19
CA TYR A 226 -18.48 10.30 -9.10
C TYR A 226 -19.07 9.96 -10.46
N GLY A 227 -20.38 10.13 -10.65
CA GLY A 227 -21.07 9.81 -11.89
C GLY A 227 -20.80 10.84 -13.00
N PRO A 228 -20.87 10.47 -14.28
CA PRO A 228 -20.94 11.43 -15.38
C PRO A 228 -22.40 11.86 -15.62
N PRO A 229 -22.73 13.17 -15.65
CA PRO A 229 -21.91 14.33 -15.26
C PRO A 229 -21.69 14.46 -13.74
N GLU A 230 -20.53 15.00 -13.34
CA GLU A 230 -20.10 15.04 -11.94
C GLU A 230 -20.83 16.12 -11.13
N GLY A 231 -21.31 15.76 -9.92
CA GLY A 231 -21.78 16.71 -8.92
C GLY A 231 -20.64 17.39 -8.14
N ALA A 232 -20.95 18.32 -7.23
CA ALA A 232 -19.96 19.09 -6.47
C ALA A 232 -20.26 19.13 -4.96
N LEU A 233 -19.21 19.15 -4.13
CA LEU A 233 -19.32 19.43 -2.69
C LEU A 233 -19.69 20.89 -2.45
N LEU A 234 -20.41 21.13 -1.35
CA LEU A 234 -20.68 22.48 -0.86
C LEU A 234 -19.70 22.89 0.25
N PRO A 235 -19.40 24.19 0.42
CA PRO A 235 -18.60 24.69 1.54
C PRO A 235 -19.35 24.58 2.87
N PHE A 236 -18.65 24.31 3.97
CA PHE A 236 -19.31 24.27 5.28
C PHE A 236 -19.83 25.65 5.66
N GLY A 237 -21.02 25.73 6.27
CA GLY A 237 -21.61 27.01 6.66
C GLY A 237 -21.80 28.00 5.50
N GLY A 238 -21.89 27.52 4.25
CA GLY A 238 -22.13 28.32 3.05
C GLY A 238 -21.01 29.32 2.78
N HIS A 239 -21.35 30.62 2.69
CA HIS A 239 -20.40 31.69 2.37
C HIS A 239 -19.20 31.76 3.32
N LYS A 240 -19.32 31.26 4.56
CA LYS A 240 -18.23 31.25 5.55
C LYS A 240 -17.13 30.25 5.17
N GLY A 241 -17.49 28.99 4.92
CA GLY A 241 -16.53 27.97 4.45
C GLY A 241 -15.95 28.33 3.09
N TYR A 242 -16.77 28.93 2.20
CA TYR A 242 -16.27 29.46 0.92
C TYR A 242 -15.20 30.54 1.12
N GLY A 243 -15.48 31.54 1.97
CA GLY A 243 -14.51 32.59 2.26
C GLY A 243 -13.20 32.04 2.84
N LEU A 244 -13.29 31.09 3.77
CA LEU A 244 -12.10 30.41 4.34
C LEU A 244 -11.33 29.61 3.28
N SER A 245 -12.03 28.89 2.41
CA SER A 245 -11.43 28.15 1.30
C SER A 245 -10.70 29.08 0.33
N PHE A 246 -11.29 30.24 0.03
CA PHE A 246 -10.70 31.25 -0.83
C PHE A 246 -9.44 31.86 -0.21
N PHE A 247 -9.41 32.08 1.10
CA PHE A 247 -8.21 32.52 1.80
C PHE A 247 -7.12 31.43 1.85
N CYS A 248 -7.47 30.14 1.84
CA CYS A 248 -6.48 29.08 1.66
C CYS A 248 -5.82 29.19 0.28
N GLU A 249 -6.58 29.47 -0.78
CA GLU A 249 -6.01 29.71 -2.11
C GLU A 249 -5.06 30.90 -2.14
N ILE A 250 -5.39 31.99 -1.43
CA ILE A 250 -4.54 33.17 -1.34
C ILE A 250 -3.26 32.87 -0.53
N LEU A 251 -3.41 32.37 0.69
CA LEU A 251 -2.31 32.21 1.63
C LEU A 251 -1.44 31.00 1.31
N ALA A 252 -2.02 29.88 0.88
CA ALA A 252 -1.27 28.67 0.56
C ALA A 252 -0.89 28.62 -0.92
N GLY A 253 -1.75 29.06 -1.83
CA GLY A 253 -1.47 29.03 -3.27
C GLY A 253 -0.68 30.23 -3.77
N ALA A 254 -1.32 31.40 -3.79
CA ALA A 254 -0.77 32.60 -4.40
C ALA A 254 0.46 33.14 -3.64
N LEU A 255 0.39 33.26 -2.31
CA LEU A 255 1.45 33.81 -1.48
C LEU A 255 2.74 32.98 -1.50
N THR A 256 2.62 31.66 -1.58
CA THR A 256 3.79 30.75 -1.64
C THR A 256 4.43 30.71 -3.03
N GLY A 257 3.71 31.19 -4.06
CA GLY A 257 4.07 31.03 -5.46
C GLY A 257 3.90 29.61 -5.98
N GLY A 258 3.25 28.71 -5.23
CA GLY A 258 2.87 27.37 -5.69
C GLY A 258 1.60 27.33 -6.55
N GLY A 259 0.87 28.45 -6.58
CA GLY A 259 -0.30 28.66 -7.43
C GLY A 259 -1.61 28.29 -6.73
N SER A 260 -2.61 29.15 -6.92
CA SER A 260 -4.00 28.86 -6.58
C SER A 260 -4.58 27.82 -7.53
N THR A 261 -5.65 27.17 -7.09
CA THR A 261 -6.43 26.22 -7.88
C THR A 261 -6.79 26.79 -9.25
N HIS A 262 -6.29 26.15 -10.31
CA HIS A 262 -6.71 26.43 -11.69
C HIS A 262 -6.46 25.19 -12.57
N PRO A 263 -7.41 24.79 -13.45
CA PRO A 263 -7.24 23.59 -14.27
C PRO A 263 -6.09 23.70 -15.30
N GLN A 264 -5.64 24.92 -15.60
CA GLN A 264 -4.49 25.17 -16.49
C GLN A 264 -3.17 25.42 -15.73
N ASN A 265 -3.15 25.22 -14.41
CA ASN A 265 -1.90 25.33 -13.65
C ASN A 265 -0.91 24.26 -14.15
N ALA A 266 0.39 24.58 -14.21
CA ALA A 266 1.43 23.66 -14.67
C ALA A 266 1.47 22.35 -13.86
N THR A 267 0.98 22.38 -12.62
CA THR A 267 0.91 21.23 -11.72
C THR A 267 -0.47 20.57 -11.66
N ALA A 268 -1.47 21.01 -12.45
CA ALA A 268 -2.84 20.50 -12.38
C ALA A 268 -2.98 18.99 -12.73
N SER A 269 -1.96 18.40 -13.36
CA SER A 269 -1.90 16.97 -13.69
C SER A 269 -1.43 16.08 -12.53
N ARG A 270 -1.03 16.64 -11.39
CA ARG A 270 -0.55 15.92 -10.21
C ARG A 270 -1.08 16.54 -8.92
N LEU A 271 -1.16 15.75 -7.86
CA LEU A 271 -1.55 16.28 -6.55
C LEU A 271 -0.37 17.01 -5.89
N VAL A 272 -0.48 18.33 -5.77
CA VAL A 272 0.52 19.20 -5.14
C VAL A 272 -0.13 20.00 -4.04
N ASN A 273 0.43 19.94 -2.83
CA ASN A 273 0.04 20.84 -1.76
C ASN A 273 1.03 21.98 -1.62
N ASN A 274 0.46 23.15 -1.37
CA ASN A 274 1.16 24.28 -0.83
C ASN A 274 0.56 24.60 0.54
N MET A 275 1.36 25.16 1.44
CA MET A 275 0.92 25.44 2.80
C MET A 275 1.58 26.71 3.33
N THR A 276 0.82 27.56 3.99
CA THR A 276 1.37 28.62 4.83
C THR A 276 1.02 28.36 6.28
N SER A 277 2.04 28.39 7.13
CA SER A 277 1.94 28.18 8.58
C SER A 277 2.37 29.44 9.31
N VAL A 278 1.59 29.90 10.28
CA VAL A 278 1.99 30.96 11.21
C VAL A 278 2.14 30.34 12.58
N VAL A 279 3.31 30.49 13.18
CA VAL A 279 3.73 29.84 14.42
C VAL A 279 4.09 30.90 15.44
N PHE A 280 3.56 30.77 16.65
CA PHE A 280 3.71 31.72 17.75
C PHE A 280 4.38 31.02 18.93
N ASP A 281 5.34 31.68 19.55
CA ASP A 281 5.90 31.25 20.84
C ASP A 281 5.17 31.96 21.98
N PRO A 282 4.33 31.26 22.77
CA PRO A 282 3.63 31.88 23.91
C PRO A 282 4.57 32.57 24.90
N ALA A 283 5.84 32.16 25.00
CA ALA A 283 6.83 32.77 25.89
C ALA A 283 7.08 34.25 25.59
N THR A 284 6.90 34.68 24.34
CA THR A 284 7.12 36.09 23.94
C THR A 284 5.84 36.93 23.95
N PHE A 285 4.70 36.36 24.33
CA PHE A 285 3.42 37.05 24.47
C PHE A 285 3.02 37.15 25.96
N SER A 286 2.05 36.35 26.39
CA SER A 286 1.58 36.32 27.79
C SER A 286 2.51 35.56 28.73
N GLY A 287 3.48 34.80 28.20
CA GLY A 287 4.27 33.84 28.97
C GLY A 287 3.63 32.44 28.98
N VAL A 288 4.46 31.40 29.08
CA VAL A 288 4.04 29.98 28.99
C VAL A 288 3.06 29.60 30.10
N GLU A 289 3.34 30.01 31.35
CA GLU A 289 2.50 29.69 32.51
C GLU A 289 1.10 30.30 32.38
N ALA A 290 1.02 31.62 32.16
CA ALA A 290 -0.25 32.33 32.01
C ALA A 290 -1.06 31.80 30.81
N PHE A 291 -0.39 31.47 29.70
CA PHE A 291 -1.04 30.88 28.53
C PHE A 291 -1.63 29.49 28.85
N THR A 292 -0.85 28.63 29.50
CA THR A 292 -1.28 27.26 29.83
C THR A 292 -2.41 27.25 30.86
N ASP A 293 -2.32 28.12 31.87
CA ASP A 293 -3.33 28.25 32.92
C ASP A 293 -4.67 28.75 32.36
N ASP A 294 -4.66 29.75 31.47
CA ASP A 294 -5.89 30.25 30.87
C ASP A 294 -6.52 29.21 29.93
N LEU A 295 -5.73 28.46 29.17
CA LEU A 295 -6.24 27.36 28.36
C LEU A 295 -6.82 26.23 29.22
N ALA A 296 -6.19 25.89 30.36
CA ALA A 296 -6.73 24.90 31.30
C ALA A 296 -8.06 25.38 31.89
N ARG A 297 -8.16 26.66 32.27
CA ARG A 297 -9.38 27.30 32.77
C ARG A 297 -10.49 27.28 31.70
N LEU A 298 -10.17 27.67 30.46
CA LEU A 298 -11.11 27.64 29.33
C LEU A 298 -11.62 26.22 29.09
N ALA A 299 -10.70 25.25 28.99
CA ALA A 299 -11.00 23.84 28.76
C ALA A 299 -11.94 23.27 29.84
N SER A 300 -11.66 23.58 31.12
CA SER A 300 -12.52 23.20 32.23
C SER A 300 -13.91 23.83 32.11
N TRP A 301 -13.98 25.13 31.83
CA TRP A 301 -15.25 25.86 31.70
C TRP A 301 -16.13 25.36 30.55
N VAL A 302 -15.59 25.13 29.35
CA VAL A 302 -16.43 24.65 28.24
C VAL A 302 -16.98 23.24 28.49
N LYS A 303 -16.23 22.41 29.24
CA LYS A 303 -16.67 21.06 29.63
C LYS A 303 -17.80 21.03 30.65
N THR A 304 -18.07 22.14 31.37
CA THR A 304 -19.22 22.22 32.27
C THR A 304 -20.54 22.51 31.55
N SER A 305 -20.50 22.78 30.24
CA SER A 305 -21.72 23.00 29.47
C SER A 305 -22.57 21.72 29.41
N ARG A 306 -23.89 21.89 29.47
CA ARG A 306 -24.83 20.77 29.39
C ARG A 306 -24.70 20.10 28.01
N PRO A 307 -24.46 18.78 27.93
CA PRO A 307 -24.34 18.08 26.66
C PRO A 307 -25.64 18.15 25.84
N ALA A 308 -25.52 18.24 24.52
CA ALA A 308 -26.67 18.25 23.62
C ALA A 308 -27.43 16.92 23.59
N VAL A 309 -26.74 15.81 23.88
CA VAL A 309 -27.30 14.45 23.98
C VAL A 309 -27.31 14.05 25.45
N ALA A 310 -28.46 13.59 25.95
CA ALA A 310 -28.58 13.13 27.33
C ALA A 310 -27.58 11.99 27.62
N GLY A 311 -26.80 12.12 28.70
CA GLY A 311 -25.74 11.17 29.05
C GLY A 311 -24.44 11.31 28.24
N GLY A 312 -24.36 12.25 27.30
CA GLY A 312 -23.15 12.57 26.56
C GLY A 312 -22.20 13.49 27.32
N GLU A 313 -21.19 14.01 26.62
CA GLU A 313 -20.24 14.99 27.15
C GLU A 313 -19.80 15.98 26.08
N VAL A 314 -19.26 17.13 26.51
CA VAL A 314 -18.62 18.10 25.62
C VAL A 314 -17.15 17.75 25.47
N LEU A 315 -16.70 17.56 24.23
CA LEU A 315 -15.31 17.22 23.90
C LEU A 315 -14.56 18.46 23.41
N LEU A 316 -13.29 18.57 23.81
CA LEU A 316 -12.39 19.62 23.32
C LEU A 316 -11.91 19.31 21.89
N PRO A 317 -11.51 20.33 21.10
CA PRO A 317 -10.83 20.10 19.83
C PRO A 317 -9.59 19.19 19.99
N GLY A 318 -9.52 18.12 19.20
CA GLY A 318 -8.49 17.08 19.27
C GLY A 318 -8.74 15.98 20.31
N GLU A 319 -9.72 16.13 21.20
CA GLU A 319 -10.07 15.07 22.17
C GLU A 319 -10.67 13.82 21.52
N PRO A 320 -11.56 13.90 20.51
CA PRO A 320 -12.02 12.72 19.78
C PRO A 320 -10.87 11.91 19.18
N GLU A 321 -9.90 12.58 18.56
CA GLU A 321 -8.69 12.00 17.97
C GLU A 321 -7.83 11.30 19.02
N ARG A 322 -7.57 11.96 20.16
CA ARG A 322 -6.78 11.38 21.27
C ARG A 322 -7.44 10.12 21.85
N ARG A 323 -8.75 10.16 22.07
CA ARG A 323 -9.51 8.99 22.56
C ARG A 323 -9.46 7.85 21.54
N THR A 324 -9.60 8.18 20.26
CA THR A 324 -9.49 7.20 19.17
C THR A 324 -8.10 6.58 19.12
N ARG A 325 -7.03 7.38 19.30
CA ARG A 325 -5.66 6.89 19.38
C ARG A 325 -5.45 5.94 20.56
N ALA A 326 -5.89 6.33 21.75
CA ALA A 326 -5.81 5.48 22.94
C ALA A 326 -6.52 4.14 22.71
N GLN A 327 -7.72 4.17 22.12
CA GLN A 327 -8.46 2.96 21.79
C GLN A 327 -7.77 2.10 20.73
N ARG A 328 -7.33 2.70 19.61
CA ARG A 328 -6.73 1.97 18.47
C ARG A 328 -5.32 1.45 18.76
N LEU A 329 -4.60 2.05 19.71
CA LEU A 329 -3.34 1.49 20.22
C LEU A 329 -3.55 0.17 20.96
N VAL A 330 -4.65 0.05 21.72
CA VAL A 330 -5.00 -1.16 22.48
C VAL A 330 -5.67 -2.19 21.58
N ASP A 331 -6.73 -1.79 20.87
CA ASP A 331 -7.56 -2.70 20.09
C ASP A 331 -6.97 -3.06 18.72
N GLY A 332 -6.04 -2.25 18.23
CA GLY A 332 -5.62 -2.22 16.84
C GLY A 332 -6.49 -1.33 15.94
N ILE A 333 -5.89 -0.93 14.82
CA ILE A 333 -6.46 -0.06 13.80
C ILE A 333 -7.45 -0.85 12.93
N PRO A 334 -8.73 -0.46 12.86
CA PRO A 334 -9.68 -1.10 11.96
C PRO A 334 -9.34 -0.78 10.50
N LEU A 335 -9.22 -1.82 9.67
CA LEU A 335 -9.04 -1.67 8.22
C LEU A 335 -10.23 -2.29 7.49
N ASP A 336 -10.75 -1.57 6.50
CA ASP A 336 -11.79 -2.08 5.61
C ASP A 336 -11.26 -3.18 4.69
N SER A 337 -12.18 -3.95 4.09
CA SER A 337 -11.80 -5.11 3.27
C SER A 337 -11.03 -4.72 2.01
N ALA A 338 -11.26 -3.54 1.41
CA ALA A 338 -10.55 -3.10 0.22
C ALA A 338 -9.12 -2.67 0.55
N THR A 339 -8.92 -1.88 1.60
CA THR A 339 -7.59 -1.54 2.11
C THR A 339 -6.83 -2.79 2.53
N ARG A 340 -7.50 -3.76 3.16
CA ARG A 340 -6.87 -5.05 3.50
C ARG A 340 -6.49 -5.90 2.30
N ARG A 341 -7.34 -5.95 1.27
CA ARG A 341 -7.02 -6.63 0.02
C ARG A 341 -5.73 -6.07 -0.57
N GLN A 342 -5.48 -4.76 -0.42
CA GLN A 342 -4.22 -4.14 -0.84
C GLN A 342 -3.01 -4.42 0.08
N MET A 343 -3.21 -4.97 1.31
CA MET A 343 -2.15 -5.08 2.35
C MET A 343 -1.78 -6.50 2.80
N ARG A 344 -2.57 -7.53 2.46
CA ARG A 344 -2.31 -8.95 2.82
C ARG A 344 -1.93 -9.82 1.63
N GLU A 345 -1.53 -9.19 0.54
CA GLU A 345 -1.31 -9.88 -0.71
C GLU A 345 -0.04 -10.72 -0.66
N ASN A 346 -0.11 -11.89 -1.28
CA ASN A 346 1.04 -12.40 -1.98
C ASN A 346 1.28 -11.43 -3.16
N PRO A 347 2.30 -10.55 -3.11
CA PRO A 347 2.50 -9.51 -4.12
C PRO A 347 2.74 -10.11 -5.50
N VAL A 348 3.32 -11.32 -5.56
CA VAL A 348 3.50 -12.06 -6.81
C VAL A 348 2.16 -12.52 -7.37
N ARG A 349 1.27 -13.08 -6.54
CA ARG A 349 -0.09 -13.46 -6.97
C ARG A 349 -0.85 -12.27 -7.53
N SER A 350 -0.89 -11.15 -6.80
CA SER A 350 -1.63 -9.97 -7.25
C SER A 350 -1.07 -9.36 -8.52
N ARG A 351 0.27 -9.31 -8.66
CA ARG A 351 0.91 -8.84 -9.89
C ARG A 351 0.59 -9.73 -11.08
N LEU A 352 0.67 -11.06 -10.92
CA LEU A 352 0.41 -12.01 -12.00
C LEU A 352 -1.06 -11.97 -12.45
N LEU A 353 -2.01 -11.93 -11.51
CA LEU A 353 -3.44 -11.83 -11.82
C LEU A 353 -3.82 -10.45 -12.40
N GLY A 354 -3.04 -9.41 -12.11
CA GLY A 354 -3.14 -8.09 -12.73
C GLY A 354 -2.49 -7.98 -14.13
N GLY A 355 -1.95 -9.06 -14.67
CA GLY A 355 -1.31 -9.10 -16.00
C GLY A 355 0.17 -8.71 -16.02
N GLY A 356 0.76 -8.42 -14.86
CA GLY A 356 2.20 -8.18 -14.71
C GLY A 356 3.03 -9.47 -14.75
N SER A 357 4.36 -9.33 -14.63
CA SER A 357 5.30 -10.45 -14.58
C SER A 357 6.03 -10.52 -13.23
N ALA A 358 6.47 -11.71 -12.84
CA ALA A 358 7.27 -11.94 -11.65
C ALA A 358 8.48 -12.84 -11.93
N PHE A 359 9.60 -12.58 -11.27
CA PHE A 359 10.86 -13.31 -11.42
C PHE A 359 11.29 -13.99 -10.11
N GLY A 360 11.82 -15.19 -10.25
CA GLY A 360 12.30 -15.97 -9.11
C GLY A 360 13.36 -17.00 -9.50
N MET A 361 13.67 -17.87 -8.56
CA MET A 361 14.60 -18.98 -8.70
C MET A 361 13.94 -20.26 -8.17
N MET A 362 14.23 -21.40 -8.79
CA MET A 362 13.88 -22.71 -8.24
C MET A 362 15.05 -23.25 -7.40
N ALA A 363 14.77 -23.79 -6.22
CA ALA A 363 15.78 -24.29 -5.28
C ALA A 363 15.67 -25.81 -5.11
N PHE A 364 16.80 -26.51 -5.24
CA PHE A 364 16.91 -27.97 -5.24
C PHE A 364 17.90 -28.53 -4.21
N GLU A 365 18.93 -27.78 -3.81
CA GLU A 365 20.08 -28.32 -3.09
C GLU A 365 20.57 -27.38 -1.98
N PHE A 366 20.69 -26.08 -2.25
CA PHE A 366 21.37 -25.12 -1.37
C PHE A 366 20.42 -24.51 -0.35
N PHE A 367 19.79 -25.35 0.47
CA PHE A 367 18.86 -24.94 1.53
C PHE A 367 19.57 -24.35 2.76
N THR A 368 20.29 -23.25 2.55
CA THR A 368 21.00 -22.50 3.61
C THR A 368 20.16 -21.33 4.12
N PRO A 369 20.43 -20.80 5.33
CA PRO A 369 19.77 -19.58 5.81
C PRO A 369 19.98 -18.36 4.91
N GLY A 370 21.09 -18.31 4.17
CA GLY A 370 21.44 -17.19 3.31
C GLY A 370 20.74 -17.17 1.95
N LEU A 371 20.14 -18.28 1.51
CA LEU A 371 19.57 -18.41 0.16
C LEU A 371 18.56 -17.29 -0.14
N ALA A 372 17.58 -17.10 0.75
CA ALA A 372 16.54 -16.09 0.56
C ALA A 372 17.09 -14.67 0.51
N THR A 373 18.06 -14.32 1.36
CA THR A 373 18.68 -13.00 1.36
C THR A 373 19.49 -12.77 0.08
N ILE A 374 20.25 -13.76 -0.38
CA ILE A 374 21.01 -13.67 -1.64
C ILE A 374 20.06 -13.45 -2.82
N LEU A 375 18.94 -14.18 -2.85
CA LEU A 375 17.93 -14.02 -3.89
C LEU A 375 17.29 -12.62 -3.86
N ALA A 376 17.06 -12.06 -2.66
CA ALA A 376 16.42 -10.75 -2.51
C ALA A 376 17.34 -9.64 -3.02
N GLU A 377 18.63 -9.70 -2.68
CA GLU A 377 19.66 -8.79 -3.19
C GLU A 377 19.87 -8.94 -4.71
N ALA A 378 19.65 -10.14 -5.25
CA ALA A 378 19.66 -10.38 -6.70
C ALA A 378 18.38 -9.89 -7.42
N GLY A 379 17.40 -9.35 -6.68
CA GLY A 379 16.15 -8.84 -7.22
C GLY A 379 15.07 -9.90 -7.48
N ALA A 380 15.18 -11.09 -6.88
CA ALA A 380 14.15 -12.12 -6.97
C ALA A 380 12.93 -11.76 -6.09
N GLU A 381 11.74 -12.04 -6.61
CA GLU A 381 10.47 -11.70 -5.96
C GLU A 381 9.82 -12.92 -5.29
N PHE A 382 10.16 -14.12 -5.77
CA PHE A 382 9.78 -15.38 -5.18
C PHE A 382 10.91 -16.41 -5.25
N VAL A 383 10.81 -17.41 -4.38
CA VAL A 383 11.59 -18.65 -4.47
C VAL A 383 10.62 -19.81 -4.58
N LEU A 384 10.91 -20.74 -5.49
CA LEU A 384 10.16 -21.98 -5.64
C LEU A 384 10.98 -23.13 -5.06
N LEU A 385 10.65 -23.51 -3.84
CA LEU A 385 11.32 -24.56 -3.09
C LEU A 385 10.83 -25.92 -3.59
N ASP A 386 11.74 -26.75 -4.06
CA ASP A 386 11.39 -28.06 -4.57
C ASP A 386 11.29 -29.10 -3.45
N MET A 387 10.28 -29.96 -3.50
CA MET A 387 10.18 -31.20 -2.70
C MET A 387 10.09 -32.45 -3.59
N GLU A 388 10.07 -32.30 -4.91
CA GLU A 388 9.85 -33.41 -5.84
C GLU A 388 11.14 -34.15 -6.20
N HIS A 389 12.24 -33.43 -6.41
CA HIS A 389 13.53 -33.98 -6.82
C HIS A 389 14.68 -33.63 -5.86
N SER A 390 14.50 -32.66 -4.97
CA SER A 390 15.50 -32.19 -4.00
C SER A 390 15.75 -33.15 -2.82
N GLY A 391 14.81 -34.06 -2.55
CA GLY A 391 14.80 -34.83 -1.30
C GLY A 391 14.52 -34.01 -0.03
N ALA A 392 14.15 -32.73 -0.16
CA ALA A 392 13.92 -31.84 0.97
C ALA A 392 12.66 -32.24 1.76
N GLY A 393 12.86 -32.60 3.04
CA GLY A 393 11.77 -32.84 3.98
C GLY A 393 11.10 -31.55 4.48
N ILE A 394 9.96 -31.69 5.15
CA ILE A 394 9.16 -30.57 5.66
C ILE A 394 9.93 -29.64 6.61
N ASP A 395 10.88 -30.16 7.40
CA ASP A 395 11.67 -29.35 8.33
C ASP A 395 12.58 -28.34 7.60
N ILE A 396 13.20 -28.79 6.50
CA ILE A 396 14.04 -27.94 5.64
C ILE A 396 13.16 -26.88 4.98
N ILE A 397 12.04 -27.29 4.38
CA ILE A 397 11.12 -26.39 3.68
C ILE A 397 10.54 -25.35 4.63
N LYS A 398 10.14 -25.74 5.84
CA LYS A 398 9.64 -24.83 6.87
C LYS A 398 10.68 -23.78 7.26
N ALA A 399 11.94 -24.17 7.42
CA ALA A 399 13.02 -23.23 7.70
C ALA A 399 13.20 -22.24 6.54
N GLN A 400 13.23 -22.73 5.29
CA GLN A 400 13.39 -21.89 4.11
C GLN A 400 12.22 -20.92 3.89
N ILE A 401 10.99 -21.36 4.16
CA ILE A 401 9.80 -20.48 4.16
C ILE A 401 9.99 -19.33 5.16
N ALA A 402 10.45 -19.62 6.37
CA ALA A 402 10.68 -18.59 7.39
C ALA A 402 11.75 -17.58 6.95
N PHE A 403 12.84 -18.05 6.33
CA PHE A 403 13.89 -17.18 5.79
C PHE A 403 13.38 -16.31 4.63
N ALA A 404 12.58 -16.88 3.72
CA ALA A 404 11.95 -16.14 2.63
C ALA A 404 11.04 -15.02 3.14
N HIS A 405 10.18 -15.30 4.13
CA HIS A 405 9.36 -14.27 4.77
C HIS A 405 10.21 -13.17 5.42
N GLY A 406 11.31 -13.54 6.08
CA GLY A 406 12.24 -12.58 6.69
C GLY A 406 12.97 -11.69 5.67
N ALA A 407 13.26 -12.23 4.48
CA ALA A 407 13.91 -11.51 3.38
C ALA A 407 12.92 -10.76 2.46
N GLY A 408 11.61 -10.85 2.70
CA GLY A 408 10.60 -10.23 1.85
C GLY A 408 10.35 -10.93 0.52
N ILE A 409 10.80 -12.18 0.37
CA ILE A 409 10.55 -13.03 -0.80
C ILE A 409 9.29 -13.86 -0.59
N VAL A 410 8.48 -14.04 -1.63
CA VAL A 410 7.33 -14.95 -1.59
C VAL A 410 7.81 -16.41 -1.65
N PRO A 411 7.59 -17.25 -0.61
CA PRO A 411 7.92 -18.65 -0.67
C PRO A 411 6.81 -19.44 -1.37
N MET A 412 7.15 -20.08 -2.48
CA MET A 412 6.34 -21.07 -3.17
C MET A 412 6.98 -22.45 -3.00
N VAL A 413 6.18 -23.50 -3.04
CA VAL A 413 6.68 -24.86 -2.88
C VAL A 413 6.11 -25.77 -3.97
N ARG A 414 6.99 -26.52 -4.65
CA ARG A 414 6.58 -27.65 -5.48
C ARG A 414 6.47 -28.90 -4.61
N VAL A 415 5.25 -29.37 -4.42
CA VAL A 415 4.94 -30.61 -3.68
C VAL A 415 5.05 -31.83 -4.60
N THR A 416 4.92 -33.03 -4.06
CA THR A 416 5.07 -34.27 -4.85
C THR A 416 3.78 -34.74 -5.54
N SER A 417 2.60 -34.22 -5.17
CA SER A 417 1.32 -34.46 -5.88
C SER A 417 0.19 -33.55 -5.36
N CYS A 418 -1.00 -33.61 -5.97
CA CYS A 418 -2.20 -32.89 -5.51
C CYS A 418 -2.78 -33.40 -4.16
N ALA A 419 -2.21 -34.45 -3.56
CA ALA A 419 -2.80 -35.07 -2.37
C ALA A 419 -2.74 -34.14 -1.14
N TYR A 420 -3.85 -34.05 -0.42
CA TYR A 420 -4.00 -33.13 0.73
C TYR A 420 -2.89 -33.26 1.78
N HIS A 421 -2.45 -34.47 2.12
CA HIS A 421 -1.47 -34.72 3.18
C HIS A 421 -0.05 -34.25 2.81
N LEU A 422 0.22 -34.00 1.52
CA LEU A 422 1.49 -33.43 1.04
C LEU A 422 1.42 -31.89 0.98
N ILE A 423 0.22 -31.34 0.78
CA ILE A 423 -0.02 -29.90 0.66
C ILE A 423 -0.20 -29.22 2.02
N ALA A 424 -1.01 -29.82 2.91
CA ALA A 424 -1.40 -29.18 4.16
C ALA A 424 -0.21 -28.81 5.08
N PRO A 425 0.80 -29.69 5.29
CA PRO A 425 1.96 -29.35 6.12
C PRO A 425 2.75 -28.14 5.58
N VAL A 426 2.88 -28.04 4.27
CA VAL A 426 3.59 -26.96 3.57
C VAL A 426 2.83 -25.63 3.70
N LEU A 427 1.51 -25.68 3.56
CA LEU A 427 0.66 -24.51 3.79
C LEU A 427 0.68 -24.07 5.24
N ASP A 428 0.71 -25.00 6.21
CA ASP A 428 0.79 -24.68 7.64
C ASP A 428 2.15 -24.12 8.04
N ALA A 429 3.22 -24.52 7.33
CA ALA A 429 4.56 -23.95 7.42
C ALA A 429 4.63 -22.51 6.88
N GLY A 430 3.64 -22.06 6.11
CA GLY A 430 3.50 -20.67 5.68
C GLY A 430 3.86 -20.40 4.22
N ALA A 431 3.83 -21.42 3.36
CA ALA A 431 3.95 -21.23 1.91
C ALA A 431 2.82 -20.32 1.39
N LEU A 432 3.16 -19.44 0.45
CA LEU A 432 2.23 -18.54 -0.23
C LEU A 432 1.95 -18.96 -1.68
N GLY A 433 2.58 -20.04 -2.16
CA GLY A 433 2.21 -20.72 -3.39
C GLY A 433 2.44 -22.22 -3.31
N ILE A 434 1.56 -23.00 -3.94
CA ILE A 434 1.68 -24.45 -4.09
C ILE A 434 1.66 -24.80 -5.57
N MET A 435 2.70 -25.50 -6.00
CA MET A 435 2.80 -26.14 -7.31
C MET A 435 2.67 -27.65 -7.15
N ALA A 436 1.74 -28.26 -7.88
CA ALA A 436 1.61 -29.71 -7.95
C ALA A 436 2.00 -30.20 -9.35
N PRO A 437 2.84 -31.25 -9.44
CA PRO A 437 3.29 -31.88 -10.68
C PRO A 437 2.20 -32.73 -11.33
N MET A 438 2.42 -33.12 -12.58
CA MET A 438 1.63 -34.09 -13.34
C MET A 438 0.12 -33.82 -13.29
N VAL A 439 -0.28 -32.55 -13.49
CA VAL A 439 -1.71 -32.19 -13.57
C VAL A 439 -2.20 -32.44 -14.99
N GLU A 440 -2.93 -33.54 -15.16
CA GLU A 440 -3.38 -34.04 -16.47
C GLU A 440 -4.87 -33.83 -16.70
N THR A 441 -5.64 -33.55 -15.66
CA THR A 441 -7.10 -33.46 -15.70
C THR A 441 -7.64 -32.30 -14.87
N ARG A 442 -8.84 -31.81 -15.22
CA ARG A 442 -9.58 -30.83 -14.40
C ARG A 442 -9.80 -31.33 -12.96
N GLY A 443 -10.08 -32.62 -12.78
CA GLY A 443 -10.29 -33.21 -11.45
C GLY A 443 -9.06 -33.09 -10.54
N GLN A 444 -7.85 -33.29 -11.08
CA GLN A 444 -6.60 -33.08 -10.32
C GLN A 444 -6.39 -31.59 -9.96
N ALA A 445 -6.75 -30.68 -10.87
CA ALA A 445 -6.71 -29.24 -10.58
C ALA A 445 -7.71 -28.83 -9.50
N GLU A 446 -8.93 -29.39 -9.53
CA GLU A 446 -9.94 -29.19 -8.47
C GLU A 446 -9.45 -29.73 -7.13
N GLU A 447 -8.78 -30.88 -7.12
CA GLU A 447 -8.19 -31.46 -5.92
C GLU A 447 -7.10 -30.56 -5.33
N LEU A 448 -6.19 -30.04 -6.17
CA LEU A 448 -5.18 -29.06 -5.78
C LEU A 448 -5.82 -27.83 -5.13
N VAL A 449 -6.80 -27.21 -5.80
CA VAL A 449 -7.49 -26.01 -5.28
C VAL A 449 -8.19 -26.32 -3.97
N ALA A 450 -8.90 -27.44 -3.90
CA ALA A 450 -9.62 -27.86 -2.71
C ALA A 450 -8.67 -28.11 -1.53
N ALA A 451 -7.49 -28.69 -1.76
CA ALA A 451 -6.48 -28.88 -0.71
C ALA A 451 -5.87 -27.55 -0.22
N CYS A 452 -5.74 -26.56 -1.10
CA CYS A 452 -5.13 -25.27 -0.77
C CYS A 452 -6.06 -24.31 -0.03
N ARG A 453 -7.37 -24.40 -0.27
CA ARG A 453 -8.35 -23.42 0.22
C ARG A 453 -9.19 -23.95 1.37
N TYR A 454 -9.51 -23.06 2.31
CA TYR A 454 -10.52 -23.27 3.35
C TYR A 454 -11.94 -23.17 2.77
N ARG A 455 -12.92 -23.71 3.51
CA ARG A 455 -14.35 -23.64 3.16
C ARG A 455 -14.83 -22.17 3.06
N PRO A 456 -15.71 -21.83 2.09
CA PRO A 456 -16.37 -22.72 1.14
C PRO A 456 -15.55 -23.03 -0.14
N GLN A 457 -14.42 -22.36 -0.36
CA GLN A 457 -13.67 -22.50 -1.62
C GLN A 457 -12.84 -23.81 -1.70
N GLY A 458 -12.68 -24.53 -0.59
CA GLY A 458 -11.99 -25.81 -0.54
C GLY A 458 -12.26 -26.60 0.74
N ARG A 459 -11.36 -27.55 1.04
CA ARG A 459 -11.48 -28.54 2.12
C ARG A 459 -10.30 -28.53 3.11
N ARG A 460 -9.43 -27.51 3.09
CA ARG A 460 -8.27 -27.41 3.99
C ARG A 460 -8.69 -27.53 5.47
N GLY A 461 -7.94 -28.34 6.23
CA GLY A 461 -8.11 -28.50 7.68
C GLY A 461 -7.65 -27.27 8.47
N LEU A 462 -8.31 -27.00 9.60
CA LEU A 462 -8.04 -25.80 10.41
C LEU A 462 -6.85 -26.03 11.35
N ALA A 463 -5.83 -25.21 11.19
CA ALA A 463 -4.75 -24.99 12.15
C ALA A 463 -4.56 -23.48 12.24
N PHE A 464 -4.40 -22.91 13.44
CA PHE A 464 -4.22 -21.47 13.66
C PHE A 464 -3.27 -21.23 14.84
N GLY A 465 -2.60 -20.08 14.88
CA GLY A 465 -1.54 -19.81 15.84
C GLY A 465 -0.24 -20.53 15.46
N VAL A 466 0.00 -20.72 14.16
CA VAL A 466 1.16 -21.42 13.61
C VAL A 466 1.80 -20.59 12.49
N ALA A 467 2.81 -21.11 11.81
CA ALA A 467 3.65 -20.29 10.93
C ALA A 467 2.87 -19.53 9.84
N HIS A 468 1.88 -20.15 9.19
CA HIS A 468 1.13 -19.52 8.10
C HIS A 468 0.28 -18.30 8.49
N ASP A 469 -0.13 -18.18 9.76
CA ASP A 469 -0.80 -16.99 10.27
C ASP A 469 0.13 -16.12 11.13
N ARG A 470 1.44 -16.36 11.02
CA ARG A 470 2.51 -15.68 11.77
C ARG A 470 2.29 -15.76 13.28
N TYR A 471 1.76 -16.89 13.75
CA TYR A 471 1.43 -17.13 15.16
C TYR A 471 0.44 -16.11 15.75
N ALA A 472 -0.24 -15.34 14.90
CA ALA A 472 -1.12 -14.27 15.35
C ALA A 472 -2.39 -14.85 15.97
N GLY A 473 -2.94 -14.19 16.99
CA GLY A 473 -4.26 -14.52 17.53
C GLY A 473 -5.42 -14.10 16.60
N GLY A 474 -6.65 -14.26 17.09
CA GLY A 474 -7.85 -13.70 16.46
C GLY A 474 -8.76 -14.71 15.74
N PRO A 475 -9.89 -14.22 15.17
CA PRO A 475 -10.97 -15.08 14.70
C PRO A 475 -10.57 -16.00 13.52
N ALA A 476 -10.94 -17.28 13.62
CA ALA A 476 -10.66 -18.31 12.62
C ALA A 476 -11.11 -17.92 11.20
N ARG A 477 -12.35 -17.44 11.04
CA ARG A 477 -12.91 -17.05 9.73
C ARG A 477 -12.05 -16.02 9.01
N VAL A 478 -11.58 -15.01 9.75
CA VAL A 478 -10.76 -13.91 9.22
C VAL A 478 -9.38 -14.41 8.73
N LYS A 479 -8.86 -15.45 9.37
CA LYS A 479 -7.61 -16.11 8.96
C LYS A 479 -7.83 -16.98 7.74
N MET A 480 -8.94 -17.72 7.70
CA MET A 480 -9.33 -18.53 6.54
C MET A 480 -9.46 -17.69 5.28
N ASP A 481 -10.19 -16.57 5.36
CA ASP A 481 -10.41 -15.69 4.21
C ASP A 481 -9.07 -15.10 3.71
N ALA A 482 -8.22 -14.63 4.62
CA ALA A 482 -6.91 -14.09 4.26
C ALA A 482 -5.98 -15.16 3.64
N ALA A 483 -5.99 -16.38 4.16
CA ALA A 483 -5.20 -17.48 3.60
C ALA A 483 -5.69 -17.87 2.19
N ASN A 484 -7.00 -17.89 1.99
CA ASN A 484 -7.60 -18.16 0.69
C ASN A 484 -7.26 -17.06 -0.34
N GLU A 485 -7.23 -15.80 0.08
CA GLU A 485 -6.86 -14.68 -0.79
C GLU A 485 -5.36 -14.68 -1.15
N ALA A 486 -4.50 -15.10 -0.23
CA ALA A 486 -3.05 -15.02 -0.40
C ALA A 486 -2.45 -16.19 -1.19
N ILE A 487 -3.06 -17.39 -1.13
CA ILE A 487 -2.46 -18.59 -1.72
C ILE A 487 -2.51 -18.58 -3.25
N LEU A 488 -1.33 -18.76 -3.88
CA LEU A 488 -1.19 -18.99 -5.31
C LEU A 488 -1.23 -20.49 -5.60
N THR A 489 -2.17 -20.94 -6.43
CA THR A 489 -2.29 -22.35 -6.84
C THR A 489 -1.80 -22.56 -8.26
N ILE A 490 -0.86 -23.49 -8.42
CA ILE A 490 -0.09 -23.68 -9.65
C ILE A 490 -0.23 -25.14 -10.14
N ALA A 491 -0.78 -25.31 -11.34
CA ALA A 491 -0.84 -26.60 -12.01
C ALA A 491 0.38 -26.75 -12.93
N LEU A 492 1.28 -27.66 -12.61
CA LEU A 492 2.40 -28.00 -13.49
C LEU A 492 1.90 -28.99 -14.55
N ILE A 493 1.87 -28.50 -15.79
CA ILE A 493 1.40 -29.21 -16.98
C ILE A 493 2.64 -29.65 -17.75
N GLU A 494 2.90 -30.95 -17.69
CA GLU A 494 4.18 -31.52 -18.12
C GLU A 494 4.04 -32.89 -18.79
N SER A 495 2.86 -33.21 -19.31
CA SER A 495 2.62 -34.43 -20.08
C SER A 495 1.74 -34.14 -21.29
N ALA A 496 1.76 -35.04 -22.29
CA ALA A 496 0.90 -34.93 -23.45
C ALA A 496 -0.60 -34.88 -23.07
N PRO A 497 -1.12 -35.76 -22.17
CA PRO A 497 -2.49 -35.63 -21.66
C PRO A 497 -2.78 -34.29 -20.99
N GLY A 498 -1.84 -33.74 -20.21
CA GLY A 498 -2.01 -32.44 -19.58
C GLY A 498 -2.12 -31.29 -20.57
N VAL A 499 -1.35 -31.33 -21.66
CA VAL A 499 -1.45 -30.34 -22.74
C VAL A 499 -2.77 -30.51 -23.51
N ASP A 500 -3.21 -31.74 -23.74
CA ASP A 500 -4.49 -32.02 -24.40
C ASP A 500 -5.68 -31.47 -23.59
N ASN A 501 -5.60 -31.54 -22.26
CA ASN A 501 -6.63 -31.06 -21.34
C ASN A 501 -6.37 -29.65 -20.78
N ALA A 502 -5.39 -28.91 -21.31
CA ALA A 502 -4.92 -27.65 -20.72
C ALA A 502 -6.03 -26.61 -20.56
N ALA A 503 -6.95 -26.51 -21.51
CA ALA A 503 -8.07 -25.57 -21.45
C ALA A 503 -9.00 -25.87 -20.25
N ASP A 504 -9.33 -27.14 -20.01
CA ASP A 504 -10.21 -27.55 -18.92
C ASP A 504 -9.52 -27.43 -17.55
N ILE A 505 -8.23 -27.79 -17.48
CA ILE A 505 -7.39 -27.59 -16.30
C ILE A 505 -7.38 -26.11 -15.92
N LEU A 506 -7.04 -25.24 -16.88
CA LEU A 506 -6.94 -23.80 -16.66
C LEU A 506 -8.29 -23.15 -16.45
N ALA A 507 -9.41 -23.74 -16.88
CA ALA A 507 -10.75 -23.25 -16.55
C ALA A 507 -11.17 -23.53 -15.09
N THR A 508 -10.40 -24.30 -14.31
CA THR A 508 -10.74 -24.66 -12.93
C THR A 508 -10.89 -23.41 -12.03
N PRO A 509 -12.06 -23.22 -11.39
CA PRO A 509 -12.24 -22.11 -10.45
C PRO A 509 -11.25 -22.19 -9.29
N GLY A 510 -10.61 -21.07 -8.97
CA GLY A 510 -9.66 -20.99 -7.87
C GLY A 510 -8.25 -21.49 -8.17
N LEU A 511 -8.00 -22.06 -9.37
CA LEU A 511 -6.64 -22.27 -9.91
C LEU A 511 -6.10 -20.93 -10.44
N ASP A 512 -4.88 -20.53 -10.08
CA ASP A 512 -4.37 -19.20 -10.43
C ASP A 512 -3.42 -19.20 -11.62
N LEU A 513 -2.59 -20.24 -11.79
CA LEU A 513 -1.51 -20.26 -12.78
C LEU A 513 -1.28 -21.68 -13.33
N GLY A 514 -0.98 -21.79 -14.63
CA GLY A 514 -0.40 -22.99 -15.22
C GLY A 514 1.12 -22.88 -15.31
N TRP A 515 1.85 -23.99 -15.27
CA TRP A 515 3.30 -24.01 -15.42
C TRP A 515 3.72 -25.00 -16.50
N LEU A 516 4.65 -24.59 -17.37
CA LEU A 516 5.22 -25.43 -18.43
C LEU A 516 6.38 -26.28 -17.87
N GLY A 517 6.12 -27.58 -17.66
CA GLY A 517 7.16 -28.54 -17.28
C GLY A 517 7.90 -29.10 -18.50
N HIS A 518 8.79 -28.30 -19.06
CA HIS A 518 9.42 -28.57 -20.36
C HIS A 518 10.17 -29.91 -20.49
N TYR A 519 10.87 -30.37 -19.43
CA TYR A 519 11.62 -31.62 -19.49
C TYR A 519 10.70 -32.83 -19.58
N ASP A 520 9.80 -33.01 -18.60
CA ASP A 520 8.88 -34.15 -18.59
C ASP A 520 7.90 -34.10 -19.76
N LEU A 521 7.51 -32.90 -20.21
CA LEU A 521 6.67 -32.76 -21.41
C LEU A 521 7.39 -33.28 -22.65
N SER A 522 8.66 -32.93 -22.82
CA SER A 522 9.46 -33.38 -23.95
C SER A 522 9.62 -34.90 -23.95
N ASP A 523 9.78 -35.51 -22.78
CA ASP A 523 9.84 -36.97 -22.61
C ASP A 523 8.49 -37.63 -22.93
N SER A 524 7.40 -37.11 -22.37
CA SER A 524 6.03 -37.59 -22.60
C SER A 524 5.62 -37.57 -24.08
N LEU A 525 6.17 -36.64 -24.87
CA LEU A 525 5.94 -36.52 -26.33
C LEU A 525 6.87 -37.41 -27.18
N GLY A 526 7.81 -38.12 -26.55
CA GLY A 526 8.82 -38.96 -27.21
C GLY A 526 9.94 -38.16 -27.88
N CYS A 527 10.20 -36.93 -27.42
CA CYS A 527 11.26 -36.04 -27.91
C CYS A 527 12.10 -35.46 -26.74
N ALA A 528 12.55 -36.34 -25.85
CA ALA A 528 13.23 -35.97 -24.61
C ALA A 528 14.37 -34.95 -24.82
N ALA A 529 14.27 -33.80 -24.15
CA ALA A 529 15.18 -32.67 -24.20
C ALA A 529 15.42 -32.03 -25.59
N ASP A 530 14.66 -32.42 -26.63
CA ASP A 530 14.64 -31.79 -27.95
C ASP A 530 13.55 -30.70 -28.00
N PHE A 531 13.88 -29.52 -27.47
CA PHE A 531 12.94 -28.39 -27.42
C PHE A 531 12.69 -27.70 -28.76
N GLU A 532 13.44 -28.08 -29.81
CA GLU A 532 13.17 -27.64 -31.19
C GLU A 532 12.26 -28.61 -31.94
N ASN A 533 11.95 -29.78 -31.36
CA ASN A 533 11.08 -30.76 -31.98
C ASN A 533 9.71 -30.13 -32.33
N PRO A 534 9.19 -30.36 -33.55
CA PRO A 534 7.88 -29.85 -33.94
C PRO A 534 6.75 -30.25 -32.97
N ARG A 535 6.82 -31.44 -32.36
CA ARG A 535 5.84 -31.91 -31.37
C ARG A 535 5.87 -31.09 -30.08
N TYR A 536 7.08 -30.84 -29.54
CA TYR A 536 7.25 -30.00 -28.36
C TYR A 536 6.80 -28.56 -28.63
N ARG A 537 7.23 -27.99 -29.77
CA ARG A 537 6.81 -26.64 -30.19
C ARG A 537 5.31 -26.52 -30.37
N ASP A 538 4.65 -27.56 -30.85
CA ASP A 538 3.20 -27.60 -30.95
C ASP A 538 2.51 -27.65 -29.58
N ALA A 539 2.97 -28.53 -28.69
CA ALA A 539 2.46 -28.62 -27.33
C ALA A 539 2.62 -27.30 -26.56
N GLU A 540 3.79 -26.66 -26.68
CA GLU A 540 4.09 -25.36 -26.09
C GLU A 540 3.14 -24.26 -26.60
N ARG A 541 2.86 -24.21 -27.92
CA ARG A 541 1.87 -23.28 -28.51
C ARG A 541 0.46 -23.53 -28.00
N ARG A 542 0.04 -24.80 -27.91
CA ARG A 542 -1.30 -25.17 -27.44
C ARG A 542 -1.49 -24.76 -25.97
N LEU A 543 -0.48 -24.95 -25.13
CA LEU A 543 -0.52 -24.53 -23.73
C LEU A 543 -0.58 -22.99 -23.59
N LEU A 544 0.21 -22.25 -24.37
CA LEU A 544 0.13 -20.79 -24.40
C LEU A 544 -1.25 -20.29 -24.85
N ALA A 545 -1.84 -20.93 -25.87
CA ALA A 545 -3.17 -20.59 -26.35
C ALA A 545 -4.25 -20.86 -25.28
N ALA A 546 -4.16 -21.99 -24.56
CA ALA A 546 -5.07 -22.32 -23.47
C ALA A 546 -4.98 -21.30 -22.31
N ALA A 547 -3.77 -20.92 -21.91
CA ALA A 547 -3.52 -19.90 -20.88
C ALA A 547 -4.10 -18.53 -21.28
N ALA A 548 -3.88 -18.12 -22.53
CA ALA A 548 -4.45 -16.89 -23.06
C ALA A 548 -5.98 -16.92 -23.07
N ALA A 549 -6.59 -18.03 -23.50
CA ALA A 549 -8.04 -18.20 -23.54
C ALA A 549 -8.70 -18.19 -22.15
N SER A 550 -8.02 -18.76 -21.14
CA SER A 550 -8.51 -18.74 -19.76
C SER A 550 -8.24 -17.41 -19.03
N GLY A 551 -7.46 -16.50 -19.61
CA GLY A 551 -6.99 -15.28 -18.96
C GLY A 551 -6.06 -15.54 -17.77
N LYS A 552 -5.40 -16.71 -17.73
CA LYS A 552 -4.51 -17.09 -16.62
C LYS A 552 -3.06 -17.05 -17.05
N PRO A 553 -2.14 -16.57 -16.19
CA PRO A 553 -0.72 -16.55 -16.51
C PRO A 553 -0.16 -17.97 -16.67
N LEU A 554 0.87 -18.08 -17.52
CA LEU A 554 1.74 -19.25 -17.60
C LEU A 554 3.08 -18.96 -16.92
N GLY A 555 3.61 -19.94 -16.21
CA GLY A 555 4.96 -19.93 -15.65
C GLY A 555 5.93 -20.89 -16.35
N TRP A 556 7.22 -20.61 -16.25
CA TRP A 556 8.27 -21.44 -16.86
C TRP A 556 9.63 -21.29 -16.15
N LEU A 557 10.39 -22.38 -16.13
CA LEU A 557 11.80 -22.42 -15.74
C LEU A 557 12.68 -22.26 -16.98
N VAL A 558 13.44 -21.19 -17.06
CA VAL A 558 14.35 -20.88 -18.18
C VAL A 558 15.80 -20.83 -17.71
N ALA A 559 16.76 -21.10 -18.59
CA ALA A 559 18.17 -21.17 -18.19
C ALA A 559 18.85 -19.80 -17.99
N THR A 560 18.39 -18.74 -18.66
CA THR A 560 19.09 -17.45 -18.72
C THR A 560 18.11 -16.27 -18.75
N GLY A 561 18.61 -15.07 -18.44
CA GLY A 561 17.83 -13.83 -18.57
C GLY A 561 17.41 -13.51 -20.01
N GLU A 562 18.17 -13.95 -21.01
CA GLU A 562 17.78 -13.84 -22.43
C GLU A 562 16.57 -14.73 -22.73
N ALA A 563 16.59 -15.98 -22.28
CA ALA A 563 15.46 -16.89 -22.41
C ALA A 563 14.23 -16.36 -21.64
N ALA A 564 14.44 -15.74 -20.46
CA ALA A 564 13.39 -15.07 -19.71
C ALA A 564 12.75 -13.93 -20.53
N ARG A 565 13.55 -13.07 -21.14
CA ARG A 565 13.06 -11.99 -22.01
C ARG A 565 12.28 -12.54 -23.21
N ALA A 566 12.75 -13.61 -23.84
CA ALA A 566 12.03 -14.28 -24.93
C ALA A 566 10.70 -14.88 -24.46
N ALA A 567 10.66 -15.50 -23.26
CA ALA A 567 9.45 -16.02 -22.65
C ALA A 567 8.41 -14.92 -22.38
N LEU A 568 8.84 -13.75 -21.87
CA LEU A 568 7.96 -12.58 -21.66
C LEU A 568 7.32 -12.11 -22.97
N ALA A 569 8.09 -12.04 -24.06
CA ALA A 569 7.59 -11.64 -25.37
C ALA A 569 6.50 -12.60 -25.89
N ARG A 570 6.52 -13.85 -25.44
CA ARG A 570 5.54 -14.89 -25.79
C ARG A 570 4.34 -14.97 -24.84
N GLY A 571 4.26 -14.10 -23.83
CA GLY A 571 3.14 -14.05 -22.89
C GLY A 571 3.32 -14.88 -21.61
N ILE A 572 4.48 -15.50 -21.39
CA ILE A 572 4.80 -16.13 -20.09
C ILE A 572 5.06 -15.01 -19.08
N ARG A 573 4.57 -15.16 -17.85
CA ARG A 573 4.57 -14.08 -16.85
C ARG A 573 5.21 -14.46 -15.52
N CYS A 574 5.27 -15.74 -15.15
CA CYS A 574 5.94 -16.18 -13.92
C CYS A 574 7.21 -16.97 -14.26
N ILE A 575 8.39 -16.39 -14.06
CA ILE A 575 9.63 -16.95 -14.62
C ILE A 575 10.62 -17.30 -13.51
N CYS A 576 11.04 -18.56 -13.46
CA CYS A 576 12.25 -18.95 -12.74
C CYS A 576 13.45 -18.85 -13.68
N ILE A 577 14.50 -18.12 -13.29
CA ILE A 577 15.75 -18.03 -14.06
C ILE A 577 16.76 -19.00 -13.45
N GLY A 578 16.75 -20.22 -13.99
CA GLY A 578 17.60 -21.31 -13.57
C GLY A 578 17.16 -21.95 -12.26
N HIS A 579 17.98 -22.90 -11.83
CA HIS A 579 17.99 -23.38 -10.46
C HIS A 579 19.41 -23.24 -9.91
N GLU A 580 19.53 -23.08 -8.61
CA GLU A 580 20.77 -22.70 -7.93
C GLU A 580 21.98 -23.61 -8.27
N VAL A 581 21.77 -24.92 -8.42
CA VAL A 581 22.83 -25.86 -8.81
C VAL A 581 23.37 -25.55 -10.21
N ALA A 582 22.48 -25.36 -11.20
CA ALA A 582 22.90 -25.04 -12.56
C ALA A 582 23.55 -23.66 -12.64
N VAL A 583 22.99 -22.66 -11.95
CA VAL A 583 23.53 -21.30 -11.94
C VAL A 583 24.94 -21.31 -11.34
N PHE A 584 25.12 -21.92 -10.18
CA PHE A 584 26.42 -22.00 -9.52
C PHE A 584 27.44 -22.78 -10.34
N ARG A 585 27.08 -23.98 -10.82
CA ARG A 585 27.96 -24.81 -11.65
C ARG A 585 28.38 -24.08 -12.91
N ASN A 586 27.43 -23.46 -13.62
CA ASN A 586 27.71 -22.80 -14.89
C ASN A 586 28.56 -21.53 -14.70
N ALA A 587 28.36 -20.79 -13.60
CA ALA A 587 29.19 -19.65 -13.24
C ALA A 587 30.64 -20.10 -12.98
N LEU A 588 30.85 -21.10 -12.13
CA LEU A 588 32.20 -21.61 -11.84
C LEU A 588 32.86 -22.23 -13.08
N ALA A 589 32.11 -22.98 -13.89
CA ALA A 589 32.64 -23.56 -15.12
C ALA A 589 33.16 -22.51 -16.10
N ARG A 590 32.48 -21.35 -16.19
CA ARG A 590 32.95 -20.21 -16.99
C ARG A 590 34.25 -19.64 -16.45
N GLU A 591 34.32 -19.34 -15.16
CA GLU A 591 35.53 -18.80 -14.54
C GLU A 591 36.72 -19.77 -14.65
N PHE A 592 36.48 -21.08 -14.48
CA PHE A 592 37.52 -22.09 -14.67
C PHE A 592 37.96 -22.22 -16.12
N ALA A 593 37.04 -22.12 -17.08
CA ALA A 593 37.38 -22.11 -18.50
C ALA A 593 38.21 -20.87 -18.85
N ASP A 594 37.85 -19.71 -18.31
CA ASP A 594 38.55 -18.45 -18.54
C ASP A 594 39.96 -18.48 -17.92
N ALA A 595 40.12 -18.98 -16.70
CA ALA A 595 41.41 -19.14 -16.06
C ALA A 595 42.36 -20.13 -16.78
N ARG A 596 41.80 -21.04 -17.60
CA ARG A 596 42.55 -22.03 -18.40
C ARG A 596 42.88 -21.58 -19.82
N LYS A 597 42.39 -20.42 -20.25
CA LYS A 597 42.80 -19.84 -21.54
C LYS A 597 44.30 -19.51 -21.43
N GLU A 598 45.13 -20.12 -22.27
CA GLU A 598 46.55 -19.78 -22.34
C GLU A 598 46.69 -18.28 -22.63
N GLY A 599 47.40 -17.56 -21.76
CA GLY A 599 47.79 -16.18 -22.04
C GLY A 599 48.70 -16.13 -23.28
N PRO A 600 48.81 -14.99 -23.97
CA PRO A 600 49.83 -14.85 -25.00
C PRO A 600 51.18 -15.19 -24.35
N GLY A 601 51.85 -16.23 -24.85
CA GLY A 601 53.13 -16.67 -24.32
C GLY A 601 54.12 -15.49 -24.24
N PRO A 602 55.11 -15.53 -23.33
CA PRO A 602 56.10 -14.47 -23.25
C PRO A 602 56.79 -14.34 -24.61
N GLY A 603 56.59 -13.20 -25.27
CA GLY A 603 57.17 -12.85 -26.56
C GLY A 603 58.66 -12.57 -26.49
#